data_AF-A0A7C7XQV8-F1
#
_entry.id   AF-A0A7C7XQV8-F1
#
_cell.length_a   1.000
_cell.length_b   1.000
_cell.length_c   1.000
_cell.angle_alpha   90.00
_cell.angle_beta   90.00
_cell.angle_gamma   90.00
#
_symmetry.space_group_name_H-M   'P 1'
#
loop_
_entity.id
_entity.type
_entity.pdbx_description
1 polymer ?
#
loop_
_entity_poly.entity_id
_entity_poly.type
_entity_poly.pdbx_seq_one_letter_code
_entity_poly.pdbx_strand_id
1 'polypeptide(L)' 'GAALQCGICTPGFLIAAKALLDKNPDPTETEIRYALAGNLCRCTGYDKIIRAVQEAAMQMREQ' A
#
# COMPACT_ATOMS: atom_id res chain seq x y z
N GLY A 1 -13.51 -0.93 -5.01
CA GLY A 1 -12.98 -1.79 -6.10
C GLY A 1 -11.66 -2.39 -5.65
N ALA A 2 -11.34 -3.62 -6.05
CA ALA A 2 -10.23 -4.39 -5.46
C ALA A 2 -8.82 -3.82 -5.72
N ALA A 3 -7.94 -3.87 -4.70
CA ALA A 3 -6.52 -3.49 -4.77
C ALA A 3 -5.61 -4.59 -5.38
N LEU A 4 -6.19 -5.71 -5.82
CA LEU A 4 -5.49 -6.80 -6.48
C LEU A 4 -6.32 -7.35 -7.66
N GLN A 5 -5.64 -7.96 -8.63
CA GLN A 5 -6.24 -8.71 -9.72
C GLN A 5 -5.49 -10.04 -9.91
N CYS A 6 -4.41 -10.06 -10.71
CA CYS A 6 -3.62 -11.29 -10.94
C CYS A 6 -2.84 -11.77 -9.70
N GLY A 7 -2.66 -10.92 -8.69
CA GLY A 7 -2.03 -11.27 -7.41
C GLY A 7 -0.50 -11.34 -7.41
N ILE A 8 0.17 -11.38 -8.58
CA ILE A 8 1.64 -11.56 -8.66
C ILE A 8 2.41 -10.51 -7.86
N CYS A 9 2.03 -9.24 -7.95
CA CYS A 9 2.73 -8.17 -7.23
C CYS A 9 2.30 -8.03 -5.76
N THR A 10 1.18 -8.64 -5.36
CA THR A 10 0.53 -8.39 -4.07
C THR A 10 1.43 -8.68 -2.87
N PRO A 11 2.22 -9.78 -2.82
CA PRO A 11 3.12 -10.04 -1.71
C PRO A 11 4.16 -8.92 -1.50
N GLY A 12 4.75 -8.39 -2.58
CA GLY A 12 5.72 -7.30 -2.50
C GLY A 12 5.12 -6.02 -1.92
N PHE A 13 3.92 -5.67 -2.37
CA PHE A 13 3.17 -4.53 -1.83
C PHE A 13 2.81 -4.69 -0.35
N LEU A 14 2.40 -5.88 0.09
CA LEU A 14 2.07 -6.13 1.50
C LEU A 14 3.27 -5.89 2.42
N ILE A 15 4.43 -6.43 2.06
CA ILE A 15 5.66 -6.27 2.86
C ILE A 15 6.13 -4.81 2.86
N ALA A 16 6.13 -4.15 1.69
CA ALA A 16 6.53 -2.75 1.59
C ALA A 16 5.58 -1.82 2.36
N ALA A 17 4.27 -2.03 2.25
CA ALA A 17 3.27 -1.27 3.00
C ALA A 17 3.41 -1.47 4.51
N LYS A 18 3.59 -2.71 4.98
CA LYS A 18 3.84 -2.99 6.40
C LYS A 18 5.09 -2.29 6.90
N ALA A 19 6.19 -2.38 6.16
CA ALA A 19 7.45 -1.72 6.53
C ALA A 19 7.33 -0.19 6.57
N LEU A 20 6.51 0.41 5.70
CA LEU A 20 6.17 1.82 5.76
C LEU A 20 5.38 2.14 7.04
N LEU A 21 4.28 1.43 7.28
CA LEU A 21 3.34 1.72 8.37
C LEU A 21 3.95 1.48 9.76
N ASP A 22 4.92 0.57 9.88
CA ASP A 22 5.70 0.40 11.12
C ASP A 22 6.56 1.60 11.47
N LYS A 23 7.01 2.35 10.46
CA LYS A 23 7.88 3.53 10.65
C LYS A 23 7.08 4.83 10.69
N ASN A 24 6.05 4.93 9.87
CA ASN A 24 5.17 6.07 9.77
C ASN A 24 3.71 5.57 9.80
N PRO A 25 3.04 5.59 10.97
CA PRO A 25 1.66 5.15 11.11
C PRO A 25 0.61 6.05 10.43
N ASP A 26 0.97 7.27 10.00
CA ASP A 26 0.06 8.19 9.31
C ASP A 26 0.73 8.83 8.08
N PRO A 27 1.07 8.02 7.06
CA PRO A 27 1.76 8.51 5.88
C PRO A 27 0.80 9.24 4.94
N THR A 28 1.30 10.31 4.34
CA THR A 28 0.63 11.01 3.24
C THR A 28 0.58 10.15 1.98
N GLU A 29 -0.32 10.46 1.04
CA GLU A 29 -0.39 9.74 -0.24
C GLU A 29 0.95 9.72 -1.00
N THR A 30 1.66 10.85 -1.00
CA THR A 30 2.97 10.97 -1.66
C THR A 30 4.01 10.05 -1.04
N GLU A 31 4.03 9.94 0.29
CA GLU A 31 4.94 9.03 0.99
C GLU A 31 4.61 7.56 0.70
N ILE A 32 3.32 7.20 0.64
CA ILE A 32 2.89 5.85 0.24
C ILE A 32 3.37 5.55 -1.18
N ARG A 33 3.12 6.45 -2.14
CA ARG A 33 3.58 6.28 -3.53
C ARG A 33 5.08 6.09 -3.62
N TYR A 34 5.85 6.91 -2.89
CA TYR A 34 7.30 6.83 -2.89
C TYR A 34 7.81 5.52 -2.28
N ALA A 35 7.28 5.12 -1.12
CA ALA A 35 7.67 3.88 -0.45
C ALA A 35 7.33 2.63 -1.27
N LEU A 36 6.28 2.68 -2.08
CA LEU A 36 5.84 1.57 -2.91
C LEU A 36 6.43 1.58 -4.33
N ALA A 37 7.20 2.61 -4.72
CA ALA A 37 7.68 2.78 -6.09
C ALA A 37 8.56 1.62 -6.62
N GLY A 38 9.19 0.86 -5.72
CA GLY A 38 9.94 -0.36 -6.08
C GLY A 38 9.07 -1.58 -6.40
N ASN A 39 7.76 -1.53 -6.16
CA ASN A 39 6.82 -2.62 -6.42
C ASN A 39 6.01 -2.31 -7.69
N LEU A 40 6.31 -3.00 -8.78
CA LEU A 40 5.62 -2.78 -10.05
C LEU A 40 4.32 -3.58 -10.11
N CYS A 41 3.25 -2.92 -10.53
CA CYS A 41 1.96 -3.56 -10.78
C CYS A 41 1.53 -3.33 -12.23
N ARG A 42 1.14 -4.40 -12.92
CA ARG A 42 0.60 -4.29 -14.29
C ARG A 42 -0.92 -4.15 -14.34
N CYS A 43 -1.63 -4.61 -13.32
CA CYS A 43 -3.08 -4.82 -13.42
C CYS A 43 -3.93 -3.71 -12.80
N THR A 44 -3.50 -3.11 -11.68
CA THR A 44 -4.40 -2.28 -10.83
C THR A 44 -4.34 -0.78 -11.12
N GLY A 45 -3.27 -0.30 -11.76
CA GLY A 45 -3.04 1.13 -11.96
C GLY A 45 -2.66 1.90 -10.68
N TYR A 46 -2.23 1.20 -9.62
CA TYR A 46 -1.70 1.73 -8.34
C TYR A 46 -2.70 2.44 -7.41
N ASP A 47 -3.64 3.25 -7.90
CA ASP A 47 -4.49 4.08 -7.04
C ASP A 47 -5.27 3.29 -5.99
N LYS A 48 -5.77 2.10 -6.35
CA LYS A 48 -6.49 1.24 -5.40
C LYS A 48 -5.57 0.61 -4.35
N ILE A 49 -4.30 0.37 -4.68
CA ILE A 49 -3.31 -0.13 -3.72
C ILE A 49 -3.03 0.97 -2.69
N ILE A 50 -2.83 2.20 -3.15
CA ILE A 50 -2.54 3.35 -2.30
C ILE A 50 -3.69 3.61 -1.31
N ARG A 51 -4.93 3.61 -1.79
CA ARG A 51 -6.12 3.72 -0.94
C ARG A 51 -6.19 2.61 0.11
N ALA A 52 -5.88 1.37 -0.29
CA ALA A 52 -5.85 0.24 0.65
C ALA A 52 -4.78 0.41 1.74
N VAL A 53 -3.62 1.00 1.43
CA VAL A 53 -2.62 1.33 2.45
C VAL A 53 -3.10 2.44 3.38
N GLN A 54 -3.77 3.48 2.86
CA GLN A 54 -4.35 4.54 3.70
C GLN A 54 -5.42 4.00 4.65
N GLU A 55 -6.32 3.13 4.15
CA GLU A 55 -7.32 2.45 4.96
C GLU A 55 -6.67 1.56 6.03
N ALA A 56 -5.63 0.81 5.67
CA ALA A 56 -4.87 0.01 6.63
C ALA A 56 -4.18 0.86 7.71
N ALA A 57 -3.59 2.01 7.34
CA ALA A 57 -2.98 2.94 8.28
C ALA A 57 -3.99 3.43 9.32
N MET A 58 -5.18 3.81 8.87
CA MET A 58 -6.28 4.23 9.76
C MET A 58 -6.69 3.10 10.71
N GLN A 59 -6.94 1.89 10.18
CA GLN A 59 -7.35 0.73 10.98
C GLN A 59 -6.29 0.29 12.00
N MET A 60 -5.01 0.40 11.67
CA MET A 60 -3.91 0.01 12.56
C MET A 60 -3.71 1.00 13.72
N ARG A 61 -4.10 2.27 13.56
CA ARG A 61 -4.05 3.27 14.65
C ARG A 61 -5.23 3.17 15.61
N GLU A 62 -6.33 2.59 15.15
CA GLU A 62 -7.53 2.35 15.96
C GLU A 62 -7.44 1.06 16.80
N GLN A 63 -6.41 0.24 16.57
CA GLN A 63 -6.11 -0.99 17.31
C GLN A 63 -5.14 -0.72 18.47
#